data_AF-A0A4R5AGX6-F1
#
_entry.id   AF-A0A4R5AGX6-F1
#
_cell.length_a   1.000
_cell.length_b   1.000
_cell.length_c   1.000
_cell.angle_alpha   90.00
_cell.angle_beta   90.00
_cell.angle_gamma   90.00
#
_symmetry.space_group_name_H-M   'P 1'
#
loop_
_entity.id
_entity.type
_entity.pdbx_description
1 polymer ?
#
loop_
_entity_poly.entity_id
_entity_poly.type
_entity_poly.pdbx_seq_one_letter_code
_entity_poly.pdbx_strand_id
1 'polypeptide(L)'
;MDREDAATIADCEAAIAAIPQVRHAERLFGDPDYLLWDVAPDLTSYAQLRDEKLATLPGVARLTSTIVMKRIVDNRPLPVGEPLRSHAQ
;
A
#
# COMPACT_ATOMS: atom_id res chain seq x y z
N MET A 1 2.97 2.29 -23.48
CA MET A 1 3.12 3.14 -22.28
C MET A 1 3.35 4.53 -22.80
N ASP A 2 2.27 5.29 -22.91
CA ASP A 2 2.34 6.66 -23.39
C ASP A 2 2.93 7.57 -22.31
N ARG A 3 3.51 8.70 -22.71
CA ARG A 3 4.19 9.61 -21.78
C ARG A 3 3.24 10.20 -20.73
N GLU A 4 1.95 10.30 -21.08
CA GLU A 4 0.87 10.80 -20.23
C GLU A 4 0.55 9.83 -19.08
N ASP A 5 0.60 8.52 -19.34
CA ASP A 5 0.46 7.48 -18.30
C ASP A 5 1.63 7.53 -17.32
N ALA A 6 2.85 7.69 -17.83
CA ALA A 6 4.05 7.75 -17.02
C ALA A 6 4.08 8.97 -16.09
N ALA A 7 3.59 10.13 -16.56
CA ALA A 7 3.46 11.33 -15.73
C ALA A 7 2.43 11.12 -14.61
N THR A 8 1.26 10.56 -14.95
CA THR A 8 0.20 10.28 -13.98
C THR A 8 0.67 9.32 -12.89
N ILE A 9 1.43 8.28 -13.26
CA ILE A 9 2.03 7.34 -12.30
C ILE A 9 3.01 8.07 -11.37
N ALA A 10 3.93 8.88 -11.91
CA ALA A 10 4.91 9.59 -11.11
C ALA A 10 4.25 10.57 -10.13
N ASP A 11 3.20 11.28 -10.58
CA ASP A 11 2.44 12.19 -9.74
C ASP A 11 1.66 11.44 -8.64
N CYS A 12 1.11 10.27 -8.96
CA CYS A 12 0.48 9.39 -7.97
C CYS A 12 1.47 8.91 -6.91
N GLU A 13 2.63 8.38 -7.33
CA GLU A 13 3.68 7.89 -6.43
C GLU A 13 4.21 9.02 -5.53
N ALA A 14 4.42 10.21 -6.09
CA ALA A 14 4.83 11.40 -5.33
C ALA A 14 3.76 11.84 -4.32
N ALA A 15 2.49 11.84 -4.72
CA ALA A 15 1.37 12.19 -3.84
C ALA A 15 1.19 11.16 -2.70
N ILE A 16 1.34 9.87 -2.97
CA ILE A 16 1.35 8.81 -1.94
C ILE A 16 2.47 9.05 -0.93
N ALA A 17 3.70 9.28 -1.42
CA ALA A 17 4.87 9.51 -0.56
C ALA A 17 4.74 10.76 0.32
N ALA A 18 3.96 11.76 -0.11
CA ALA A 18 3.70 12.98 0.65
C ALA A 18 2.67 12.81 1.79
N ILE A 19 1.94 11.68 1.84
CA ILE A 19 0.94 11.42 2.88
C ILE A 19 1.63 10.81 4.11
N PRO A 20 1.75 11.52 5.24
CA PRO A 20 2.50 11.02 6.41
C PRO A 20 1.83 9.82 7.10
N GLN A 21 0.52 9.64 6.87
CA GLN A 21 -0.23 8.48 7.36
C GLN A 21 0.17 7.18 6.62
N VAL A 22 0.70 7.26 5.40
CA VAL A 22 1.17 6.09 4.64
C VAL A 22 2.53 5.66 5.20
N ARG A 23 2.59 4.47 5.78
CA ARG A 23 3.78 3.89 6.42
C ARG A 23 4.56 2.98 5.48
N HIS A 24 3.89 2.40 4.49
CA HIS A 24 4.48 1.57 3.46
C HIS A 24 3.61 1.63 2.21
N ALA A 25 4.24 1.61 1.04
CA ALA A 25 3.54 1.57 -0.23
C ALA A 25 4.35 0.72 -1.22
N GLU A 26 3.66 -0.14 -1.94
CA GLU A 26 4.24 -0.98 -2.99
C GLU A 26 3.41 -0.82 -4.26
N ARG A 27 4.11 -0.70 -5.39
CA ARG A 27 3.50 -0.85 -6.70
C ARG A 27 3.51 -2.32 -7.07
N LEU A 28 2.36 -2.81 -7.50
CA LEU A 28 2.13 -4.20 -7.85
C LEU A 28 1.98 -4.36 -9.36
N PHE A 29 2.10 -5.62 -9.81
CA PHE A 29 1.61 -6.01 -11.13
C PHE A 29 0.20 -6.56 -10.99
N GLY A 30 -0.73 -6.07 -11.80
CA GLY A 30 -2.12 -6.53 -11.81
C GLY A 30 -3.04 -5.63 -10.98
N ASP A 31 -4.10 -6.21 -10.44
CA ASP A 31 -5.15 -5.48 -9.72
C ASP A 31 -5.22 -5.94 -8.24
N PRO A 32 -5.02 -5.04 -7.26
CA PRO A 32 -4.78 -3.61 -7.42
C PRO A 32 -3.35 -3.27 -7.89
N ASP A 33 -3.18 -2.11 -8.53
CA ASP A 33 -1.87 -1.59 -8.97
C ASP A 33 -0.99 -1.14 -7.81
N TYR A 34 -1.58 -0.83 -6.65
CA TYR A 34 -0.87 -0.38 -5.46
C TYR A 34 -1.43 -1.02 -4.20
N LEU A 35 -0.53 -1.34 -3.26
CA LEU A 35 -0.83 -1.69 -1.89
C LEU A 35 -0.26 -0.63 -0.96
N LEU A 36 -1.09 -0.11 -0.06
CA LEU A 36 -0.71 0.88 0.92
C LEU A 36 -0.98 0.35 2.33
N TRP A 37 -0.05 0.57 3.23
CA TRP A 37 -0.23 0.40 4.66
C TRP A 37 -0.25 1.77 5.32
N ASP A 38 -1.44 2.26 5.65
CA ASP A 38 -1.62 3.51 6.37
C ASP A 38 -2.00 3.30 7.84
N VAL A 39 -1.91 4.39 8.60
CA VAL A 39 -2.33 4.44 10.00
C VAL A 39 -3.25 5.63 10.24
N ALA A 40 -4.31 5.38 10.99
CA ALA A 40 -5.22 6.38 11.52
C ALA A 40 -5.54 6.06 12.99
N PRO A 41 -5.80 7.07 13.83
CA PRO A 41 -6.12 6.86 15.24
C PRO A 41 -7.47 6.16 15.46
N ASP A 42 -8.42 6.36 14.54
CA ASP A 42 -9.77 5.79 14.58
C ASP A 42 -10.41 5.73 13.18
N LEU A 43 -11.61 5.16 13.09
CA LEU A 43 -12.36 5.00 11.83
C LEU A 43 -12.79 6.33 11.21
N THR A 44 -13.07 7.35 12.03
CA THR A 44 -13.48 8.67 11.54
C THR A 44 -12.31 9.38 10.86
N SER A 45 -11.15 9.33 11.49
CA SER A 45 -9.90 9.86 10.95
C SER A 45 -9.45 9.10 9.71
N TYR A 46 -9.68 7.78 9.67
CA TYR A 46 -9.47 6.98 8.46
C TYR A 46 -10.40 7.40 7.33
N ALA A 47 -11.69 7.59 7.59
CA ALA A 47 -12.65 8.03 6.57
C ALA A 47 -12.24 9.39 5.96
N GLN A 48 -11.80 10.35 6.79
CA GLN A 48 -11.26 11.62 6.33
C GLN A 48 -10.01 11.44 5.47
N LEU A 49 -9.04 10.64 5.93
CA LEU A 49 -7.84 10.32 5.14
C LEU A 49 -8.20 9.72 3.77
N ARG A 50 -9.14 8.77 3.77
CA ARG A 50 -9.62 8.08 2.58
C ARG A 50 -10.23 9.06 1.60
N ASP A 51 -11.16 9.88 2.05
CA ASP A 51 -11.98 10.73 1.18
C ASP A 51 -11.22 11.98 0.73
N GLU A 52 -10.44 12.60 1.62
CA GLU A 52 -9.75 13.87 1.34
C GLU A 52 -8.37 13.70 0.69
N LYS A 53 -7.73 12.53 0.86
CA LYS A 53 -6.39 12.29 0.31
C LYS A 53 -6.36 11.11 -0.64
N LEU A 54 -6.66 9.90 -0.16
CA LEU A 54 -6.44 8.68 -0.95
C LEU A 54 -7.33 8.60 -2.19
N ALA A 55 -8.59 8.98 -2.08
CA ALA A 55 -9.54 9.01 -3.21
C ALA A 55 -9.25 10.14 -4.21
N THR A 56 -8.44 11.13 -3.83
CA THR A 56 -8.07 12.28 -4.67
C THR A 56 -6.73 12.07 -5.40
N LEU A 57 -6.05 10.96 -5.13
CA LEU A 57 -4.76 10.65 -5.74
C LEU A 57 -4.90 10.56 -7.27
N PRO A 58 -3.93 11.12 -8.03
CA PRO A 58 -3.92 11.02 -9.49
C PRO A 58 -4.03 9.58 -9.97
N GLY A 59 -4.88 9.32 -10.96
CA GLY A 59 -5.01 8.00 -11.57
C GLY A 59 -5.70 6.93 -10.72
N VAL A 60 -6.18 7.25 -9.51
CA VAL A 60 -6.92 6.28 -8.69
C VAL A 60 -8.34 6.10 -9.20
N ALA A 61 -8.61 4.94 -9.79
CA ALA A 61 -9.95 4.57 -10.27
C ALA A 61 -10.79 3.86 -9.20
N ARG A 62 -10.15 3.09 -8.31
CA ARG A 62 -10.82 2.31 -7.27
C ARG A 62 -9.95 2.19 -6.04
N LEU A 63 -10.57 2.32 -4.88
CA LEU A 63 -9.93 2.16 -3.58
C LEU A 63 -10.67 1.08 -2.77
N THR A 64 -9.94 0.04 -2.37
CA THR A 64 -10.44 -1.03 -1.50
C THR A 64 -9.65 -1.02 -0.21
N SER A 65 -10.35 -1.02 0.93
CA SER A 65 -9.74 -0.85 2.24
C SER A 65 -9.97 -2.06 3.12
N THR A 66 -8.92 -2.54 3.77
CA THR A 66 -9.00 -3.61 4.78
C THR A 66 -8.41 -3.11 6.09
N ILE A 67 -9.15 -3.28 7.19
CA ILE A 67 -8.72 -2.82 8.52
C ILE A 67 -8.18 -4.00 9.31
N VAL A 68 -6.95 -3.85 9.82
CA VAL A 68 -6.29 -4.89 10.62
C VAL A 68 -6.97 -5.01 11.98
N MET A 69 -7.65 -6.14 12.22
CA MET A 69 -8.26 -6.46 13.52
C MET A 69 -7.21 -6.78 14.59
N LYS A 70 -6.16 -7.54 14.23
CA LYS A 70 -5.10 -7.95 15.13
C LYS A 70 -3.82 -8.24 14.35
N ARG A 71 -2.70 -7.62 14.75
CA ARG A 71 -1.37 -8.00 14.25
C ARG A 71 -0.91 -9.26 14.99
N ILE A 72 -0.73 -10.36 14.27
CA ILE A 72 -0.26 -11.64 14.82
C ILE A 72 1.27 -11.73 14.72
N VAL A 73 1.80 -11.31 13.58
CA VAL A 73 3.22 -11.17 13.26
C VAL A 73 3.37 -9.85 12.50
N ASP A 74 4.45 -9.13 12.72
CA ASP A 74 4.69 -7.81 12.10
C ASP A 74 6.05 -7.80 11.40
N ASN A 75 7.12 -7.43 12.11
CA ASN A 75 8.45 -7.29 11.55
C ASN A 75 9.38 -8.46 11.93
N ARG A 76 9.01 -9.68 11.55
CA ARG A 76 9.88 -10.86 11.76
C ARG A 76 11.09 -10.76 10.82
N PRO A 77 12.34 -10.85 11.32
CA PRO A 77 13.52 -10.81 10.47
C PRO A 77 13.58 -12.00 9.51
N LEU A 78 14.30 -11.84 8.40
CA LEU A 78 14.53 -12.92 7.44
C LEU A 78 15.20 -14.13 8.13
N PRO A 79 14.78 -15.37 7.83
CA PRO A 79 15.40 -16.57 8.39
C PRO A 79 16.75 -16.84 7.72
N VAL A 80 17.77 -16.10 8.11
CA VAL A 80 19.16 -16.29 7.67
C VAL A 80 19.85 -17.32 8.56
N GLY A 81 19.59 -18.61 8.35
CA GLY A 81 20.30 -19.65 9.13
C GLY A 81 19.82 -21.09 9.01
N GLU A 82 18.63 -21.34 8.45
CA GLU A 82 18.14 -22.71 8.25
C GLU A 82 17.83 -22.91 6.75
N PRO A 83 18.49 -23.86 6.06
CA PRO A 83 18.16 -24.14 4.67
C PRO A 83 16.71 -24.63 4.60
N LEU A 84 15.91 -24.00 3.74
CA LEU A 84 14.56 -24.45 3.42
C LEU A 84 14.63 -25.93 3.03
N ARG A 85 14.22 -26.82 3.94
CA ARG A 85 14.19 -28.26 3.65
C ARG A 85 13.13 -28.50 2.58
N SER A 86 13.60 -28.72 1.36
CA SER A 86 12.78 -29.10 0.21
C SER A 86 11.95 -30.32 0.57
N HIS A 87 10.64 -30.14 0.74
CA HIS A 87 9.68 -31.23 0.74
C HIS A 87 9.35 -31.57 -0.71
N ALA A 88 10.31 -32.19 -1.41
CA ALA A 88 10.01 -32.94 -2.62
C ALA A 88 9.80 -34.40 -2.18
N GLN A 89 8.55 -34.85 -2.23
CA GLN A 89 8.21 -36.27 -2.30
C GLN A 89 8.30 -36.71 -3.76
#